data_AF-A0A9E2DSN1-F1
#
_entry.id   AF-A0A9E2DSN1-F1
#
_cell.length_a   1.000
_cell.length_b   1.000
_cell.length_c   1.000
_cell.angle_alpha   90.00
_cell.angle_beta   90.00
_cell.angle_gamma   90.00
#
_symmetry.space_group_name_H-M   'P 1'
#
loop_
_entity.id
_entity.type
_entity.pdbx_description
1 polymer ?
#
loop_
_entity_poly.entity_id
_entity_poly.type
_entity_poly.pdbx_seq_one_letter_code
_entity_poly.pdbx_strand_id
1 'polypeptide(L)'
;MTANPDEVASIHRIAFPVLFAPGSPEFVSIPESDRPVIRMPIAGTKIHAPTAAVIYQFREVALAGKSTRVSHLEQPVFAWR
;
A
#
# COMPACT_ATOMS: atom_id res chain seq x y z
N MET A 1 13.08 0.06 19.18
CA MET A 1 13.01 0.93 17.98
C MET A 1 12.87 2.34 18.51
N THR A 2 13.72 3.26 18.04
CA THR A 2 13.73 4.66 18.48
C THR A 2 13.60 5.53 17.23
N ALA A 3 12.64 6.45 17.22
CA ALA A 3 12.42 7.35 16.08
C ALA A 3 13.37 8.56 16.16
N ASN A 4 13.86 9.03 15.02
CA ASN A 4 14.44 10.38 14.92
C ASN A 4 13.27 11.38 14.94
N PRO A 5 13.13 12.23 15.97
CA PRO A 5 11.97 13.11 16.09
C PRO A 5 11.91 14.18 14.98
N ASP A 6 13.05 14.50 14.34
CA ASP A 6 13.10 15.51 13.28
C ASP A 6 12.53 15.01 11.94
N GLU A 7 12.41 13.70 11.77
CA GLU A 7 12.06 13.09 10.47
C GLU A 7 10.95 12.04 10.57
N VAL A 8 10.85 11.31 11.69
CA VAL A 8 9.98 10.14 11.85
C VAL A 8 8.92 10.41 12.90
N ALA A 9 7.70 10.72 12.45
CA ALA A 9 6.57 10.97 13.33
C ALA A 9 6.16 9.74 14.17
N SER A 10 6.23 8.54 13.60
CA SER A 10 5.84 7.32 14.29
C SER A 10 6.44 6.06 13.65
N ILE A 11 6.53 4.99 14.45
CA ILE A 11 6.96 3.67 14.01
C ILE A 11 5.86 2.67 14.35
N HIS A 12 5.45 1.87 13.36
CA HIS A 12 4.41 0.86 13.53
C HIS A 12 4.97 -0.54 13.21
N ARG A 13 4.63 -1.52 14.05
CA ARG A 13 4.84 -2.94 13.76
C ARG A 13 3.49 -3.58 13.46
N ILE A 14 3.40 -4.27 12.34
CA ILE A 14 2.19 -4.96 11.91
C ILE A 14 2.49 -6.43 11.69
N ALA A 15 1.55 -7.29 12.08
CA ALA A 15 1.63 -8.72 11.77
C ALA A 15 1.20 -8.96 10.33
N PHE A 16 1.77 -9.97 9.67
CA PHE A 16 1.43 -10.30 8.28
C PHE A 16 -0.07 -10.55 8.02
N PRO A 17 -0.86 -11.16 8.93
CA PRO A 17 -2.30 -11.31 8.72
C PRO A 17 -3.06 -10.00 8.46
N VAL A 18 -2.56 -8.86 8.96
CA VAL A 18 -3.15 -7.54 8.70
C VAL A 18 -3.18 -7.22 7.21
N LEU A 19 -2.18 -7.70 6.45
CA LEU A 19 -2.12 -7.49 5.01
C LEU A 19 -3.25 -8.21 4.26
N PHE A 20 -3.85 -9.25 4.87
CA PHE A 20 -4.92 -10.07 4.29
C PHE A 20 -6.31 -9.70 4.82
N ALA A 21 -6.44 -8.59 5.53
CA ALA A 21 -7.73 -8.16 6.06
C ALA A 21 -8.81 -8.06 4.95
N PRO A 22 -10.07 -8.43 5.23
CA PRO A 22 -11.16 -8.29 4.27
C PRO A 22 -11.23 -6.86 3.71
N GLY A 23 -11.37 -6.73 2.39
CA GLY A 23 -11.39 -5.43 1.72
C GLY A 23 -10.01 -4.79 1.49
N SER A 24 -8.90 -5.50 1.78
CA SER A 24 -7.53 -5.08 1.48
C SER A 24 -6.90 -5.97 0.39
N PRO A 25 -6.19 -5.43 -0.62
CA PRO A 25 -6.11 -4.01 -0.96
C PRO A 25 -7.44 -3.45 -1.47
N GLU A 26 -7.55 -2.12 -1.48
CA GLU A 26 -8.60 -1.41 -2.21
C GLU A 26 -8.04 -0.90 -3.55
N PHE A 27 -8.81 -1.10 -4.63
CA PHE A 27 -8.56 -0.54 -5.95
C PHE A 27 -9.65 0.45 -6.31
N VAL A 28 -9.25 1.63 -6.78
CA VAL A 28 -10.17 2.73 -7.08
C VAL A 28 -9.86 3.28 -8.47
N SER A 29 -10.87 3.35 -9.33
CA SER A 29 -10.78 4.05 -10.61
C SER A 29 -10.91 5.55 -10.40
N ILE A 30 -10.12 6.32 -11.14
CA ILE A 30 -10.14 7.78 -11.13
C ILE A 30 -10.24 8.30 -12.58
N PRO A 31 -10.81 9.48 -12.83
CA PRO A 31 -10.92 10.02 -14.18
C PRO A 31 -9.57 10.44 -14.79
N GLU A 32 -8.55 10.70 -13.98
CA GLU A 32 -7.24 11.18 -14.44
C GLU A 32 -6.31 10.08 -14.97
N SER A 33 -6.62 8.80 -14.75
CA SER A 33 -5.78 7.67 -15.17
C SER A 33 -6.59 6.42 -15.41
N ASP A 34 -6.28 5.70 -16.50
CA ASP A 34 -6.84 4.37 -16.78
C ASP A 34 -6.27 3.28 -15.85
N ARG A 35 -5.23 3.60 -15.08
CA ARG A 35 -4.62 2.69 -14.12
C ARG A 35 -5.33 2.78 -12.78
N PRO A 36 -5.68 1.64 -12.14
CA PRO A 36 -6.38 1.67 -10.86
C PRO A 36 -5.46 2.18 -9.76
N VAL A 37 -5.95 3.13 -8.97
CA VAL A 37 -5.27 3.60 -7.76
C VAL A 37 -5.35 2.51 -6.69
N ILE A 38 -4.21 2.13 -6.12
CA ILE A 38 -4.14 1.17 -5.00
C ILE A 38 -4.00 1.88 -3.66
N ARG A 39 -4.70 1.37 -2.64
CA ARG A 39 -4.45 1.70 -1.23
C ARG A 39 -4.60 0.47 -0.33
N MET A 40 -3.75 0.41 0.69
CA MET A 40 -3.73 -0.64 1.71
C MET A 40 -4.25 -0.09 3.03
N PRO A 41 -5.43 -0.52 3.51
CA PRO A 41 -5.90 -0.23 4.86
C PRO A 41 -5.02 -0.96 5.88
N ILE A 42 -4.20 -0.22 6.63
CA ILE A 42 -3.27 -0.76 7.61
C ILE A 42 -3.28 0.13 8.84
N ALA A 43 -3.42 -0.46 10.03
CA ALA A 43 -3.35 0.26 11.32
C ALA A 43 -4.25 1.53 11.39
N GLY A 44 -5.46 1.47 10.83
CA GLY A 44 -6.41 2.58 10.84
C GLY A 44 -6.13 3.70 9.83
N THR A 45 -5.11 3.55 8.99
CA THR A 45 -4.80 4.49 7.91
C THR A 45 -4.88 3.81 6.53
N LYS A 46 -4.94 4.63 5.47
CA LYS A 46 -4.85 4.18 4.08
C LYS A 46 -3.46 4.53 3.55
N ILE A 47 -2.61 3.52 3.39
CA ILE A 47 -1.32 3.68 2.74
C ILE A 47 -1.57 3.69 1.23
N HIS A 48 -1.03 4.67 0.51
CA HIS A 48 -1.16 4.81 -0.94
C HIS A 48 0.09 4.33 -1.68
N ALA A 49 -0.01 4.12 -2.99
CA ALA A 49 1.17 3.93 -3.83
C ALA A 49 2.11 5.16 -3.75
N PRO A 50 3.44 4.97 -3.91
CA PRO A 50 4.11 3.72 -4.31
C PRO A 50 4.20 2.67 -3.19
N THR A 51 4.17 3.06 -1.92
CA THR A 51 4.36 2.15 -0.78
C THR A 51 3.32 1.04 -0.73
N ALA A 52 2.05 1.34 -0.98
CA ALA A 52 0.98 0.33 -1.01
C ALA A 52 1.20 -0.73 -2.09
N ALA A 53 1.73 -0.36 -3.25
CA ALA A 53 2.01 -1.28 -4.34
C ALA A 53 3.11 -2.28 -3.94
N VAL A 54 4.17 -1.82 -3.26
CA VAL A 54 5.24 -2.69 -2.76
C VAL A 54 4.73 -3.63 -1.66
N ILE A 55 3.94 -3.12 -0.71
CA ILE A 55 3.35 -3.96 0.35
C ILE A 55 2.43 -5.03 -0.27
N TYR A 56 1.58 -4.64 -1.22
CA TYR A 56 0.70 -5.58 -1.92
C TYR A 56 1.48 -6.64 -2.71
N GLN A 57 2.55 -6.23 -3.40
CA GLN A 57 3.40 -7.18 -4.11
C GLN A 57 4.09 -8.15 -3.15
N PHE A 58 4.61 -7.67 -2.02
CA PHE A 58 5.19 -8.53 -0.98
C PHE A 58 4.17 -9.55 -0.46
N ARG A 59 2.95 -9.09 -0.15
CA ARG A 59 1.86 -9.98 0.26
C ARG A 59 1.61 -11.08 -0.78
N GLU A 60 1.38 -10.72 -2.04
CA GLU A 60 0.99 -11.71 -3.05
C GLU A 60 2.15 -12.63 -3.42
N VAL A 61 3.36 -12.09 -3.60
CA VAL A 61 4.53 -12.86 -4.04
C VAL A 61 5.13 -13.65 -2.88
N ALA A 62 5.54 -12.97 -1.80
CA ALA A 62 6.33 -13.59 -0.74
C ALA A 62 5.48 -14.40 0.25
N LEU A 63 4.24 -13.97 0.53
CA LEU A 63 3.38 -14.64 1.51
C LEU A 63 2.36 -15.59 0.87
N ALA A 64 1.84 -15.26 -0.31
CA ALA A 64 0.82 -16.08 -0.98
C ALA A 64 1.35 -16.89 -2.18
N GLY A 65 2.62 -16.73 -2.57
CA GLY A 65 3.24 -17.49 -3.67
C GLY A 65 2.67 -17.18 -5.06
N LYS A 66 2.02 -16.03 -5.24
CA LYS A 66 1.40 -15.61 -6.51
C LYS A 66 2.30 -14.65 -7.27
N SER A 67 2.42 -14.87 -8.57
CA SER A 67 3.12 -13.93 -9.45
C SER A 67 2.24 -12.70 -9.72
N THR A 68 2.51 -11.61 -9.00
CA THR A 68 1.73 -10.36 -9.10
C THR A 68 2.62 -9.20 -9.50
N ARG A 69 2.28 -8.56 -10.62
CA ARG A 69 2.92 -7.33 -11.11
C ARG A 69 2.14 -6.12 -10.61
N VAL A 70 2.84 -5.05 -10.25
CA VAL A 70 2.22 -3.83 -9.70
C VAL A 70 2.55 -2.56 -10.50
N SER A 71 3.31 -2.67 -11.58
CA SER A 71 3.70 -1.53 -12.43
C SER A 71 2.55 -0.85 -13.18
N HIS A 72 1.37 -1.48 -13.17
CA HIS A 72 0.15 -0.96 -13.79
C HIS A 72 -0.76 -0.24 -12.77
N LEU A 73 -0.37 -0.18 -11.50
CA LEU A 73 -1.14 0.48 -10.44
C LEU A 73 -0.74 1.95 -10.33
N GLU A 74 -1.69 2.77 -9.87
CA GLU A 74 -1.53 4.22 -9.79
C GLU A 74 -1.52 4.72 -8.34
N GLN A 75 -0.91 5.89 -8.15
CA GLN A 75 -0.94 6.67 -6.92
C GLN A 75 -2.04 7.75 -7.00
N PRO A 76 -2.61 8.19 -5.86
CA PRO A 76 -3.63 9.24 -5.88
C PRO A 76 -3.08 10.55 -6.48
N VAL A 77 -3.97 11.35 -7.08
CA VAL A 77 -3.61 12.58 -7.80
C VAL A 77 -2.76 13.55 -6.97
N PHE A 78 -2.97 13.62 -5.65
CA PHE A 78 -2.19 14.50 -4.77
C PHE A 78 -0.70 14.11 -4.69
N ALA A 79 -0.33 12.87 -5.01
CA ALA A 79 1.05 12.37 -4.95
C ALA A 79 1.86 12.62 -6.23
N TRP A 80 1.25 13.29 -7.24
CA TRP A 80 1.88 13.51 -8.55
C TRP A 80 2.82 14.73 -8.57
N ARG A 81 2.95 15.43 -7.45
CA ARG A 81 3.73 16.66 -7.31
C ARG A 81 4.77 16.52 -6.21
#